data_AF-A0A1Q7YA72-F1
#
_entry.id   AF-A0A1Q7YA72-F1
#
_cell.length_a   1.000
_cell.length_b   1.000
_cell.length_c   1.000
_cell.angle_alpha   90.00
_cell.angle_beta   90.00
_cell.angle_gamma   90.00
#
_symmetry.space_group_name_H-M   'P 1'
#
loop_
_entity.id
_entity.type
_entity.pdbx_description
1 polymer ?
#
loop_
_entity_poly.entity_id
_entity_poly.type
_entity_poly.pdbx_seq_one_letter_code
_entity_poly.pdbx_strand_id
1 'polypeptide(L)'
;MTRARAHFFEASAEEIDMSNKLVLVSQPDQNGVPQKFYVPYDKLVISVGSNTNTHGVDGLEHVHFLKSIADARNIRNHIMDNFELACLPTTTDEQRRNLLSFVVAGGGPTGVEFASELADMMEEDLTPYVLTSFSAVLKMTLVSSSIKRSSVCSYRSVSISHIEYI
;
A
#
# COMPACT_ATOMS: atom_id res chain seq x y z
N MET A 1 27.11 23.46 -17.09
CA MET A 1 26.03 23.14 -16.15
C MET A 1 26.49 23.48 -14.74
N THR A 2 25.92 24.51 -14.12
CA THR A 2 26.29 24.91 -12.75
C THR A 2 25.53 24.02 -11.77
N ARG A 3 26.24 23.23 -10.97
CA ARG A 3 25.63 22.32 -9.98
C ARG A 3 24.97 23.16 -8.89
N ALA A 4 23.68 22.97 -8.63
CA ALA A 4 23.01 23.60 -7.51
C ALA A 4 23.69 23.16 -6.21
N ARG A 5 24.02 24.11 -5.33
CA ARG A 5 24.52 23.81 -3.98
C ARG A 5 23.31 23.49 -3.10
N ALA A 6 23.20 22.24 -2.66
CA ALA A 6 22.15 21.77 -1.77
C ALA A 6 22.77 20.97 -0.63
N HIS A 7 22.22 21.13 0.57
CA HIS A 7 22.50 20.28 1.73
C HIS A 7 21.32 19.33 1.92
N PHE A 8 21.62 18.07 2.21
CA PHE A 8 20.62 17.03 2.44
C PHE A 8 20.86 16.42 3.82
N PHE A 9 19.78 16.28 4.58
CA PHE A 9 19.77 15.62 5.88
C PHE A 9 18.77 14.46 5.80
N GLU A 10 19.24 13.24 6.06
CA GLU A 10 18.37 12.08 6.25
C GLU A 10 17.86 12.08 7.69
N ALA A 11 16.85 12.91 7.95
CA ALA A 11 16.34 13.16 9.30
C ALA A 11 14.82 13.40 9.27
N SER A 12 14.16 13.16 10.41
CA SER A 12 12.75 13.51 10.62
C SER A 12 12.64 14.94 11.15
N ALA A 13 11.74 15.75 10.59
CA ALA A 13 11.38 17.06 11.14
C ALA A 13 10.29 16.87 12.21
N GLU A 14 10.60 17.18 13.45
CA GLU A 14 9.70 16.94 14.60
C GLU A 14 8.90 18.20 15.00
N GLU A 15 9.55 19.36 14.99
CA GLU A 15 8.93 20.61 15.46
C GLU A 15 9.43 21.82 14.65
N ILE A 16 8.55 22.82 14.48
CA ILE A 16 8.86 24.07 13.79
C ILE A 16 8.74 25.22 14.80
N ASP A 17 9.87 25.82 15.16
CA ASP A 17 9.93 27.07 15.92
C ASP A 17 9.86 28.26 14.96
N MET A 18 8.66 28.81 14.83
CA MET A 18 8.37 29.95 13.95
C MET A 18 8.95 31.27 14.47
N SER A 19 9.18 31.39 15.77
CA SER A 19 9.68 32.61 16.42
C SER A 19 11.17 32.79 16.17
N ASN A 20 11.95 31.72 16.36
CA ASN A 20 13.40 31.73 16.13
C ASN A 20 13.78 31.27 14.72
N LYS A 21 12.81 30.85 13.91
CA LYS A 21 12.98 30.30 12.56
C LYS A 21 13.92 29.09 12.55
N LEU A 22 13.63 28.13 13.41
CA LEU A 22 14.37 26.88 13.55
C LEU A 22 13.44 25.69 13.32
N VAL A 23 13.95 24.63 12.69
CA VAL A 23 13.27 23.33 12.66
C VAL A 23 14.06 22.38 13.53
N LEU A 24 13.39 21.75 14.50
CA LEU A 24 13.97 20.64 15.27
C LEU A 24 13.92 19.39 14.39
N VAL A 25 15.09 18.85 14.11
CA VAL A 25 15.24 17.61 13.34
C VAL A 25 15.88 16.53 14.19
N SER A 26 15.56 15.29 13.87
CA SER A 26 15.98 14.09 14.59
C SER A 26 16.54 13.08 13.61
N GLN A 27 17.80 12.71 13.79
CA GLN A 27 18.52 11.75 12.96
C GLN A 27 19.06 10.62 13.83
N PRO A 28 18.76 9.35 13.53
CA PRO A 28 19.40 8.23 14.21
C PRO A 28 20.92 8.21 13.95
N ASP A 29 21.72 7.98 14.98
CA ASP A 29 23.14 7.69 14.82
C ASP A 29 23.39 6.25 14.33
N GLN A 30 24.66 5.85 14.23
CA GLN A 30 25.04 4.50 13.78
C GLN A 30 24.52 3.37 14.69
N ASN A 31 24.18 3.69 15.95
CA ASN A 31 23.63 2.76 16.92
C ASN A 31 22.08 2.86 17.02
N GLY A 32 21.45 3.67 16.17
CA GLY A 32 20.01 3.92 16.17
C GLY A 32 19.53 4.89 17.25
N VAL A 33 20.44 5.57 17.97
CA VAL A 33 20.06 6.54 19.00
C VAL A 33 19.70 7.87 18.33
N PRO A 34 18.51 8.44 18.59
CA PRO A 34 18.08 9.68 17.94
C PRO A 34 18.90 10.87 18.44
N GLN A 35 19.61 11.52 17.52
CA GLN A 35 20.33 12.77 17.73
C GLN A 35 19.48 13.94 17.23
N LYS A 36 19.23 14.90 18.11
CA LYS A 36 18.40 16.06 17.79
C LYS A 36 19.23 17.32 17.61
N PHE A 37 18.91 18.11 16.60
CA PHE A 37 19.55 19.40 16.35
C PHE A 37 18.59 20.37 15.65
N TYR A 38 18.93 21.66 15.70
CA TYR A 38 18.13 22.70 15.06
C TYR A 38 18.72 23.11 13.71
N VAL A 39 17.86 23.24 12.71
CA VAL A 39 18.21 23.75 11.38
C VAL A 39 17.58 25.14 11.19
N PRO A 40 18.37 26.21 11.02
CA PRO A 40 17.85 27.54 10.77
C PRO A 40 17.33 27.69 9.34
N TYR A 41 16.27 28.49 9.18
CA TYR A 41 15.70 28.80 7.87
C TYR A 41 15.34 30.28 7.73
N ASP A 42 15.45 30.80 6.50
CA ASP A 42 14.87 32.10 6.13
C ASP A 42 13.46 31.95 5.57
N LYS A 43 13.26 30.88 4.81
CA LYS A 43 11.99 30.46 4.20
C LYS A 43 11.84 28.95 4.41
N LEU A 44 10.66 28.54 4.86
CA LEU A 44 10.33 27.13 5.07
C LEU A 44 9.28 26.69 4.06
N VAL A 45 9.56 25.59 3.35
CA VAL A 45 8.62 24.90 2.46
C VAL A 45 8.29 23.56 3.10
N ILE A 46 7.00 23.31 3.35
CA ILE A 46 6.52 22.09 4.00
C ILE A 46 5.92 21.18 2.93
N SER A 47 6.55 20.03 2.70
CA SER A 47 6.14 19.03 1.71
C SER A 47 6.24 17.60 2.27
N VAL A 48 5.85 17.41 3.53
CA VAL A 48 5.96 16.11 4.24
C VAL A 48 4.88 15.09 3.86
N GLY A 49 3.89 15.50 3.07
CA GLY A 49 2.78 14.63 2.66
C GLY A 49 1.76 14.40 3.77
N SER A 50 1.18 13.20 3.81
CA SER A 50 0.14 12.79 4.75
C SER A 50 0.29 11.32 5.16
N ASN A 51 -0.16 11.00 6.37
CA ASN A 51 -0.23 9.64 6.87
C ASN A 51 -1.55 8.95 6.50
N THR A 52 -1.57 7.63 6.56
CA THR A 52 -2.79 6.84 6.40
C THR A 52 -3.74 7.08 7.56
N ASN A 53 -5.02 7.31 7.26
CA ASN A 53 -6.06 7.48 8.26
C ASN A 53 -6.93 6.22 8.31
N THR A 54 -7.04 5.62 9.49
CA THR A 54 -7.82 4.40 9.73
C THR A 54 -9.28 4.68 10.07
N HIS A 55 -9.65 5.96 10.27
CA HIS A 55 -11.01 6.39 10.60
C HIS A 55 -11.64 5.70 11.82
N GLY A 56 -10.83 5.08 12.69
CA GLY A 56 -11.30 4.39 13.89
C GLY A 56 -11.98 3.05 13.63
N VAL A 57 -11.75 2.43 12.46
CA VAL A 57 -12.27 1.08 12.17
C VAL A 57 -11.40 0.03 12.85
N ASP A 58 -12.04 -0.83 13.66
CA ASP A 58 -11.39 -1.97 14.32
C ASP A 58 -11.02 -3.07 13.31
N GLY A 59 -9.97 -3.85 13.59
CA GLY A 59 -9.53 -4.94 12.73
C GLY A 59 -8.55 -4.53 11.61
N LEU A 60 -8.21 -3.24 11.51
CA LEU A 60 -7.24 -2.73 10.54
C LEU A 60 -5.79 -3.13 10.86
N GLU A 61 -5.53 -3.75 12.00
CA GLU A 61 -4.26 -4.44 12.30
C GLU A 61 -4.00 -5.64 11.39
N HIS A 62 -5.05 -6.17 10.75
CA HIS A 62 -4.97 -7.31 9.83
C HIS A 62 -4.86 -6.90 8.35
N VAL A 63 -4.88 -5.60 8.04
CA VAL A 63 -4.81 -5.13 6.65
C VAL A 63 -3.41 -4.67 6.27
N HIS A 64 -3.12 -4.74 4.98
CA HIS A 64 -1.95 -4.11 4.41
C HIS A 64 -2.31 -2.74 3.83
N PHE A 65 -1.61 -1.70 4.27
CA PHE A 65 -1.68 -0.38 3.65
C PHE A 65 -0.83 -0.34 2.38
N LEU A 66 -1.08 0.63 1.49
CA LEU A 66 -0.29 0.85 0.28
C LEU A 66 0.11 2.32 0.18
N LYS A 67 1.15 2.72 0.92
CA LYS A 67 1.65 4.10 0.97
C LYS A 67 3.13 4.20 0.61
N SER A 68 3.91 3.21 1.00
CA SER A 68 5.36 3.16 0.82
C SER A 68 5.79 1.99 -0.06
N ILE A 69 7.04 2.04 -0.53
CA ILE A 69 7.66 0.92 -1.28
C ILE A 69 7.78 -0.32 -0.38
N ALA A 70 8.02 -0.15 0.91
CA ALA A 70 8.07 -1.26 1.86
C ALA A 70 6.71 -1.96 1.93
N ASP A 71 5.62 -1.19 1.94
CA ASP A 71 4.27 -1.73 1.97
C ASP A 71 3.98 -2.57 0.72
N ALA A 72 4.29 -2.03 -0.46
CA ALA A 72 4.10 -2.73 -1.73
C ALA A 72 4.88 -4.05 -1.79
N ARG A 73 6.10 -4.07 -1.25
CA ARG A 73 6.91 -5.29 -1.15
C ARG A 73 6.28 -6.31 -0.20
N ASN A 74 5.79 -5.85 0.96
CA ASN A 74 5.13 -6.73 1.93
C ASN A 74 3.86 -7.34 1.36
N ILE A 75 3.03 -6.55 0.67
CA ILE A 75 1.82 -7.03 -0.02
C ILE A 75 2.17 -8.11 -1.04
N ARG A 76 3.13 -7.82 -1.94
CA ARG A 76 3.54 -8.80 -2.96
C ARG A 76 4.03 -10.09 -2.34
N ASN A 77 4.89 -10.01 -1.32
CA ASN A 77 5.40 -11.20 -0.65
C ASN A 77 4.26 -11.99 0.00
N HIS A 78 3.33 -11.32 0.68
CA HIS A 78 2.19 -11.99 1.30
C HIS A 78 1.27 -12.69 0.27
N ILE A 79 1.05 -12.06 -0.89
CA ILE A 79 0.29 -12.67 -1.98
C ILE A 79 1.01 -13.94 -2.49
N MET A 80 2.33 -13.88 -2.67
CA MET A 80 3.12 -15.05 -3.09
C MET A 80 3.10 -16.16 -2.05
N ASP A 81 3.23 -15.83 -0.76
CA ASP A 81 3.16 -16.80 0.33
C ASP A 81 1.79 -17.52 0.34
N ASN A 82 0.68 -16.76 0.20
CA ASN A 82 -0.66 -17.33 0.12
C ASN A 82 -0.82 -18.26 -1.09
N PHE A 83 -0.20 -17.89 -2.22
CA PHE A 83 -0.21 -18.68 -3.43
C PHE A 83 0.56 -19.99 -3.29
N GLU A 84 1.75 -19.96 -2.70
CA GLU A 84 2.54 -21.15 -2.40
C GLU A 84 1.77 -22.11 -1.48
N LEU A 85 1.12 -21.59 -0.43
CA LEU A 85 0.29 -22.38 0.47
C LEU A 85 -0.94 -22.97 -0.23
N ALA A 86 -1.56 -22.22 -1.15
CA ALA A 86 -2.72 -22.70 -1.92
C ALA A 86 -2.38 -23.87 -2.85
N CYS A 87 -1.13 -23.95 -3.30
CA CYS A 87 -0.61 -25.00 -4.18
C CYS A 87 -0.25 -26.31 -3.44
N LEU A 88 -0.20 -26.32 -2.11
CA LEU A 88 0.13 -27.52 -1.36
C LEU A 88 -0.96 -28.60 -1.52
N PRO A 89 -0.58 -29.88 -1.67
CA PRO A 89 -1.53 -30.99 -1.79
C PRO A 89 -2.33 -31.22 -0.50
N THR A 90 -1.85 -30.70 0.64
CA THR A 90 -2.50 -30.77 1.94
C THR A 90 -3.57 -29.70 2.14
N THR A 91 -3.62 -28.68 1.28
CA THR A 91 -4.56 -27.57 1.41
C THR A 91 -5.93 -27.99 0.90
N THR A 92 -6.95 -27.84 1.74
CA THR A 92 -8.33 -28.17 1.37
C THR A 92 -8.89 -27.13 0.39
N ASP A 93 -9.95 -27.50 -0.34
CA ASP A 93 -10.61 -26.56 -1.27
C ASP A 93 -11.16 -25.32 -0.58
N GLU A 94 -11.60 -25.45 0.67
CA GLU A 94 -12.06 -24.31 1.48
C GLU A 94 -10.91 -23.38 1.85
N GLN A 95 -9.79 -23.92 2.33
CA GLN A 95 -8.60 -23.13 2.66
C GLN A 95 -8.05 -22.43 1.42
N ARG A 96 -8.02 -23.13 0.28
CA ARG A 96 -7.60 -22.58 -1.01
C ARG A 96 -8.47 -21.39 -1.45
N ARG A 97 -9.80 -21.48 -1.30
CA ARG A 97 -10.71 -20.35 -1.55
C ARG A 97 -10.41 -19.15 -0.68
N ASN A 98 -10.09 -19.37 0.60
CA ASN A 98 -9.78 -18.28 1.52
C ASN A 98 -8.43 -17.63 1.22
N LEU A 99 -7.39 -18.43 0.91
CA LEU A 99 -6.06 -17.94 0.57
C LEU A 99 -6.02 -17.11 -0.73
N LEU A 100 -6.89 -17.45 -1.69
CA LEU A 100 -6.97 -16.79 -2.99
C LEU A 100 -8.14 -15.79 -3.10
N SER A 101 -8.64 -15.33 -1.94
CA SER A 101 -9.68 -14.31 -1.84
C SER A 101 -9.07 -13.00 -1.37
N PHE A 102 -9.02 -12.01 -2.27
CA PHE A 102 -8.43 -10.71 -2.02
C PHE A 102 -9.50 -9.62 -1.91
N VAL A 103 -9.37 -8.77 -0.90
CA VAL A 103 -10.24 -7.61 -0.69
C VAL A 103 -9.41 -6.35 -0.72
N VAL A 104 -9.76 -5.44 -1.64
CA VAL A 104 -9.15 -4.12 -1.76
C VAL A 104 -10.14 -3.10 -1.22
N ALA A 105 -9.77 -2.39 -0.16
CA ALA A 105 -10.59 -1.34 0.42
C ALA A 105 -10.16 0.04 -0.12
N GLY A 106 -11.07 0.70 -0.84
CA GLY A 106 -10.91 2.05 -1.38
C GLY A 106 -11.11 2.11 -2.90
N GLY A 107 -12.25 2.64 -3.35
CA GLY A 107 -12.56 2.83 -4.78
C GLY A 107 -11.94 4.07 -5.43
N GLY A 108 -10.91 4.66 -4.82
CA GLY A 108 -10.14 5.77 -5.40
C GLY A 108 -9.14 5.28 -6.46
N PRO A 109 -8.43 6.18 -7.16
CA PRO A 109 -7.48 5.82 -8.22
C PRO A 109 -6.48 4.75 -7.79
N THR A 110 -5.87 4.91 -6.60
CA THR A 110 -4.89 3.95 -6.08
C THR A 110 -5.46 2.55 -5.88
N GLY A 111 -6.65 2.42 -5.26
CA GLY A 111 -7.23 1.09 -5.01
C GLY A 111 -7.75 0.43 -6.28
N VAL A 112 -8.24 1.24 -7.23
CA VAL A 112 -8.64 0.80 -8.57
C VAL A 112 -7.45 0.26 -9.36
N GLU A 113 -6.37 1.04 -9.47
CA GLU A 113 -5.17 0.63 -10.19
C GLU A 113 -4.55 -0.59 -9.55
N PHE A 114 -4.45 -0.62 -8.21
CA PHE A 114 -3.93 -1.77 -7.50
C PHE A 114 -4.78 -3.03 -7.73
N ALA A 115 -6.11 -2.93 -7.71
CA ALA A 115 -6.98 -4.07 -7.98
C ALA A 115 -6.85 -4.59 -9.42
N SER A 116 -6.65 -3.69 -10.39
CA SER A 116 -6.40 -4.06 -11.80
C SER A 116 -5.05 -4.77 -11.94
N GLU A 117 -3.97 -4.17 -11.45
CA GLU A 117 -2.62 -4.77 -11.53
C GLU A 117 -2.56 -6.11 -10.78
N LEU A 118 -3.29 -6.24 -9.66
CA LEU A 118 -3.40 -7.50 -8.95
C LEU A 118 -4.18 -8.55 -9.77
N ALA A 119 -5.21 -8.16 -10.51
CA ALA A 119 -5.95 -9.07 -11.38
C ALA A 119 -5.08 -9.52 -12.56
N ASP A 120 -4.35 -8.59 -13.17
CA ASP A 120 -3.45 -8.87 -14.29
C ASP A 120 -2.30 -9.79 -13.83
N MET A 121 -1.67 -9.52 -12.68
CA MET A 121 -0.64 -10.42 -12.10
C MET A 121 -1.18 -11.83 -11.87
N MET A 122 -2.43 -11.98 -11.46
CA MET A 122 -3.03 -13.30 -11.22
C MET A 122 -3.28 -14.07 -12.52
N GLU A 123 -3.77 -13.39 -13.55
CA GLU A 123 -4.09 -13.99 -14.85
C GLU A 123 -2.84 -14.27 -15.69
N GLU A 124 -1.90 -13.32 -15.74
CA GLU A 124 -0.72 -13.38 -16.59
C GLU A 124 0.47 -14.08 -15.94
N ASP A 125 0.75 -13.82 -14.65
CA ASP A 125 1.98 -14.32 -14.01
C ASP A 125 1.76 -15.61 -13.24
N LEU A 126 0.58 -15.83 -12.65
CA LEU A 126 0.38 -16.92 -11.70
C LEU A 126 -0.43 -18.09 -12.26
N THR A 127 -1.46 -17.81 -13.06
CA THR A 127 -2.29 -18.85 -13.69
C THR A 127 -1.50 -19.77 -14.63
N PRO A 128 -0.50 -19.31 -15.42
CA PRO A 128 0.25 -20.21 -16.31
C PRO A 128 1.12 -21.25 -15.58
N TYR A 129 1.56 -20.96 -14.36
CA TYR A 129 2.44 -21.86 -13.60
C TYR A 129 1.69 -22.88 -12.75
N VAL A 130 0.37 -22.73 -12.63
CA VAL A 130 -0.45 -23.59 -11.77
C VAL A 130 -1.53 -24.29 -12.58
N LEU A 131 -1.75 -25.56 -12.26
CA LEU A 131 -2.71 -26.44 -12.93
C LEU A 131 -4.06 -25.71 -13.11
N THR A 132 -4.65 -25.89 -14.29
CA THR A 132 -5.84 -25.21 -14.85
C THR A 132 -7.07 -25.12 -13.92
N SER A 133 -7.10 -25.83 -12.79
CA SER A 133 -8.18 -25.83 -11.80
C SER A 133 -8.22 -24.62 -10.85
N PHE A 134 -7.23 -23.73 -10.82
CA PHE A 134 -7.18 -22.62 -9.85
C PHE A 134 -7.89 -21.34 -10.30
N SER A 135 -8.03 -21.10 -11.61
CA SER A 135 -8.69 -19.89 -12.15
C SER A 135 -10.14 -19.74 -11.67
N ALA A 136 -10.85 -20.85 -11.42
CA ALA A 136 -12.22 -20.83 -10.91
C ALA A 136 -12.35 -20.44 -9.42
N VAL A 137 -11.24 -20.40 -8.69
CA VAL A 137 -11.22 -20.26 -7.22
C VAL A 137 -10.80 -18.86 -6.79
N LEU A 138 -10.18 -18.10 -7.69
CA LEU A 138 -9.69 -16.76 -7.44
C LEU A 138 -10.84 -15.76 -7.31
N LYS A 139 -10.84 -14.98 -6.23
CA LYS A 139 -11.86 -13.96 -5.98
C LYS A 139 -11.21 -12.62 -5.64
N MET A 140 -11.56 -11.59 -6.42
CA MET A 140 -11.19 -10.20 -6.15
C MET A 140 -12.43 -9.40 -5.77
N THR A 141 -12.36 -8.65 -4.68
CA THR A 141 -13.44 -7.77 -4.22
C THR A 141 -12.90 -6.36 -3.98
N LEU A 142 -13.49 -5.36 -4.63
CA LEU A 142 -13.16 -3.94 -4.41
C LEU A 142 -14.30 -3.28 -3.62
N VAL A 143 -13.99 -2.80 -2.42
CA VAL A 143 -14.95 -2.15 -1.50
C VAL A 143 -14.74 -0.64 -1.54
N SER A 144 -15.82 0.14 -1.58
CA SER A 144 -15.78 1.60 -1.58
C SER A 144 -16.92 2.18 -0.75
N SER A 145 -16.60 3.14 0.12
CA SER A 145 -17.60 3.87 0.91
C SER A 145 -18.35 4.94 0.11
N SER A 146 -17.88 5.30 -1.09
CA SER A 146 -18.49 6.32 -1.94
C SER A 146 -19.29 5.72 -3.10
N ILE A 147 -20.51 6.24 -3.32
CA ILE A 147 -21.46 5.82 -4.39
C ILE A 147 -20.92 6.14 -5.79
N LYS A 148 -19.99 7.10 -5.92
CA LYS A 148 -19.39 7.45 -7.21
C LYS A 148 -18.24 6.49 -7.56
N ARG A 149 -18.46 5.67 -8.58
CA ARG A 149 -17.37 5.00 -9.32
C ARG A 149 -16.43 6.07 -9.88
N SER A 150 -15.12 5.84 -9.76
CA SER A 150 -14.10 6.68 -10.39
C SER A 150 -14.40 6.82 -11.89
N SER A 151 -14.48 8.05 -12.39
CA SER A 151 -14.72 8.36 -13.81
C SER A 151 -13.49 8.16 -14.70
N VAL A 152 -12.40 7.63 -14.15
CA VAL A 152 -11.07 7.66 -14.77
C VAL A 152 -10.68 6.33 -15.44
N CYS A 153 -11.38 5.22 -15.16
CA CYS A 153 -11.00 3.90 -15.71
C CYS A 153 -12.22 3.11 -16.25
N SER A 154 -12.06 2.52 -17.45
CA SER A 154 -13.06 1.65 -18.10
C SER A 154 -12.73 0.20 -17.77
N TYR A 155 -13.49 -0.41 -16.86
CA TYR A 155 -13.25 -1.77 -16.38
C TYR A 155 -13.78 -2.79 -17.37
N ARG A 156 -12.89 -3.47 -18.10
CA ARG A 156 -13.27 -4.53 -19.05
C ARG A 156 -12.87 -5.95 -18.61
N SER A 157 -11.95 -6.09 -17.64
CA SER A 157 -11.43 -7.38 -17.15
C SER A 157 -11.74 -7.69 -15.68
N VAL A 158 -12.09 -6.71 -14.85
CA VAL A 158 -12.38 -6.97 -13.43
C VAL A 158 -13.83 -7.44 -13.26
N SER A 159 -14.04 -8.72 -12.97
CA SER A 159 -15.33 -9.20 -12.45
C SER A 159 -15.52 -8.68 -11.02
N ILE A 160 -16.02 -7.46 -10.90
CA ILE A 160 -16.45 -6.88 -9.62
C ILE A 160 -17.69 -7.66 -9.19
N SER A 161 -17.47 -8.77 -8.50
CA SER A 161 -18.53 -9.73 -8.20
C SER A 161 -19.52 -9.19 -7.18
N HIS A 162 -19.08 -8.44 -6.17
CA HIS A 162 -19.95 -7.80 -5.17
C HIS A 162 -19.32 -6.46 -4.72
N ILE A 163 -20.09 -5.37 -4.76
CA ILE A 163 -19.80 -4.13 -4.02
C ILE A 163 -20.71 -4.18 -2.79
N GLU A 164 -20.16 -4.52 -1.63
CA GLU A 164 -20.88 -4.37 -0.36
C GLU A 164 -20.63 -2.96 0.20
N TYR A 165 -21.71 -2.35 0.66
CA TYR A 165 -21.70 -1.07 1.35
C TYR A 165 -21.67 -1.37 2.85
N ILE A 166 -20.66 -0.86 3.55
CA ILE A 166 -20.61 -0.78 5.02
C ILE A 166 -20.79 0.69 5.40
#